data_AF-A0A0F5PFW2-F1
#
_entry.id   AF-A0A0F5PFW2-F1
#
_cell.length_a   1.000
_cell.length_b   1.000
_cell.length_c   1.000
_cell.angle_alpha   90.00
_cell.angle_beta   90.00
_cell.angle_gamma   90.00
#
_symmetry.space_group_name_H-M   'P 1'
#
loop_
_entity.id
_entity.type
_entity.pdbx_description
1 polymer ?
#
loop_
_entity_poly.entity_id
_entity_poly.type
_entity_poly.pdbx_seq_one_letter_code
_entity_poly.pdbx_strand_id
1 'polypeptide(L)'
;MPVVVNATDVYGIGDLTTGYHRWLVDIQKDYITIFIDGLEVYQAVNPFHRSTWYPIMNVAVKTPDTLKPYDDGSGEMRVRSLKVWEN
;
A
#
# COMPACT_ATOMS: atom_id res chain seq x y z
N MET A 1 -21.92 -6.15 2.16
CA MET A 1 -20.81 -6.61 3.03
C MET A 1 -19.54 -6.49 2.21
N PRO A 2 -18.44 -5.93 2.71
CA PRO A 2 -17.19 -5.93 1.96
C PRO A 2 -16.73 -7.38 1.79
N VAL A 3 -16.30 -7.74 0.57
CA VAL A 3 -15.62 -9.02 0.34
C VAL A 3 -14.24 -8.90 0.98
N VAL A 4 -13.98 -9.70 2.01
CA VAL A 4 -12.66 -9.80 2.62
C VAL A 4 -11.96 -10.98 1.97
N VAL A 5 -10.89 -10.70 1.24
CA VAL A 5 -10.04 -11.72 0.62
C VAL A 5 -8.84 -11.96 1.53
N ASN A 6 -8.64 -13.21 1.95
CA ASN A 6 -7.40 -13.60 2.62
C ASN A 6 -6.29 -13.71 1.57
N ALA A 7 -5.29 -12.83 1.67
CA ALA A 7 -4.20 -12.77 0.71
C ALA A 7 -3.35 -14.05 0.68
N THR A 8 -3.19 -14.72 1.84
CA THR A 8 -2.47 -15.99 1.93
C THR A 8 -3.21 -17.10 1.18
N ASP A 9 -4.52 -17.19 1.38
CA ASP A 9 -5.32 -18.30 0.81
C ASP A 9 -5.52 -18.15 -0.70
N VAL A 10 -5.63 -16.90 -1.19
CA VAL A 10 -5.94 -16.63 -2.60
C VAL A 10 -4.67 -16.43 -3.44
N TYR A 11 -3.63 -15.81 -2.88
CA TYR A 11 -2.42 -15.45 -3.63
C TYR A 11 -1.15 -16.12 -3.11
N GLY A 12 -1.21 -16.85 -1.99
CA GLY A 12 -0.01 -17.42 -1.35
C GLY A 12 0.89 -16.37 -0.69
N ILE A 13 0.38 -15.15 -0.49
CA ILE A 13 1.15 -14.02 0.04
C ILE A 13 0.93 -13.93 1.54
N GLY A 14 1.97 -14.29 2.31
CA GLY A 14 2.01 -14.20 3.77
C GLY A 14 2.89 -13.06 4.27
N ASP A 15 3.20 -13.09 5.57
CA ASP A 15 4.37 -12.44 6.21
C ASP A 15 4.67 -10.96 5.90
N LEU A 16 3.66 -10.21 5.40
CA LEU A 16 3.76 -8.81 4.97
C LEU A 16 4.29 -7.83 6.03
N THR A 17 4.29 -8.21 7.31
CA THR A 17 4.78 -7.39 8.43
C THR A 17 6.19 -7.79 8.92
N THR A 18 6.70 -8.94 8.48
CA THR A 18 7.99 -9.51 8.94
C THR A 18 9.03 -9.64 7.82
N GLY A 19 8.59 -9.69 6.57
CA GLY A 19 9.43 -9.81 5.38
C GLY A 19 9.54 -8.51 4.56
N TYR A 20 10.51 -8.47 3.63
CA TYR A 20 10.53 -7.45 2.58
C TYR A 20 9.82 -7.98 1.35
N HIS A 21 8.81 -7.23 0.90
CA HIS A 21 8.05 -7.52 -0.31
C HIS A 21 8.14 -6.37 -1.31
N ARG A 22 7.92 -6.68 -2.59
CA ARG A 22 7.85 -5.67 -3.64
C ARG A 22 6.40 -5.27 -3.89
N TRP A 23 6.09 -4.03 -3.55
CA TRP A 23 4.81 -3.40 -3.87
C TRP A 23 4.94 -2.59 -5.15
N LEU A 24 3.93 -2.68 -6.02
CA LEU A 24 3.84 -1.87 -7.22
C LEU A 24 2.40 -1.42 -7.44
N VAL A 25 2.25 -0.18 -7.88
CA VAL A 25 0.99 0.36 -8.37
C VAL A 25 1.24 0.84 -9.79
N ASP A 26 0.53 0.28 -10.74
CA ASP A 26 0.51 0.74 -12.13
C ASP A 26 -0.71 1.65 -12.32
N ILE A 27 -0.46 2.92 -12.65
CA ILE A 27 -1.49 3.94 -12.79
C ILE A 27 -1.60 4.27 -14.27
N GLN A 28 -2.60 3.68 -14.92
CA GLN A 28 -2.95 3.96 -16.31
C GLN A 28 -4.09 4.97 -16.37
N LYS A 29 -4.36 5.48 -17.57
CA LYS A 29 -5.46 6.44 -17.80
C LYS A 29 -6.80 5.91 -17.31
N ASP A 30 -7.12 4.65 -17.60
CA ASP A 30 -8.45 4.10 -17.35
C ASP A 30 -8.50 3.19 -16.12
N TYR A 31 -7.34 2.67 -15.67
CA TYR A 31 -7.26 1.69 -14.59
C TYR A 31 -6.07 1.93 -13.67
N ILE A 32 -6.21 1.51 -12.42
CA ILE A 32 -5.14 1.39 -11.43
C ILE A 32 -5.03 -0.08 -11.05
N THR A 33 -3.83 -0.65 -11.17
CA THR A 33 -3.57 -2.05 -10.86
C THR A 33 -2.53 -2.15 -9.74
N ILE A 34 -2.79 -2.97 -8.74
CA ILE A 34 -1.90 -3.20 -7.58
C ILE A 34 -1.28 -4.59 -7.69
N PHE A 35 0.02 -4.64 -7.44
CA PHE A 35 0.80 -5.86 -7.42
C PHE A 35 1.57 -6.02 -6.11
N ILE A 36 1.68 -7.28 -5.67
CA ILE A 36 2.54 -7.69 -4.56
C ILE A 36 3.42 -8.82 -5.07
N ASP A 37 4.73 -8.67 -4.95
CA ASP A 37 5.75 -9.61 -5.45
C ASP A 37 5.60 -9.98 -6.94
N GLY A 38 4.95 -9.10 -7.72
CA GLY A 38 4.69 -9.29 -9.15
C GLY A 38 3.36 -9.97 -9.47
N LEU A 39 2.58 -10.40 -8.48
CA LEU A 39 1.22 -10.91 -8.66
C LEU A 39 0.22 -9.76 -8.64
N GLU A 40 -0.67 -9.70 -9.63
CA GLU A 40 -1.80 -8.76 -9.62
C GLU A 40 -2.81 -9.20 -8.55
N VAL A 41 -3.09 -8.32 -7.60
CA VAL A 41 -3.99 -8.60 -6.47
C VAL A 41 -5.27 -7.77 -6.51
N TYR A 42 -5.26 -6.65 -7.24
CA TYR A 42 -6.41 -5.77 -7.33
C TYR A 42 -6.34 -4.86 -8.55
N GLN A 43 -7.50 -4.57 -9.13
CA GLN A 43 -7.66 -3.56 -10.17
C GLN A 43 -8.93 -2.74 -9.94
N ALA A 44 -8.83 -1.43 -10.18
CA ALA A 44 -9.95 -0.50 -10.14
C ALA A 44 -9.94 0.45 -11.34
N VAL A 45 -11.12 0.99 -11.68
CA VAL A 45 -11.23 2.11 -12.62
C VAL A 45 -10.50 3.33 -12.05
N ASN A 46 -9.81 4.10 -12.88
CA ASN A 46 -9.12 5.31 -12.47
C ASN A 46 -10.03 6.56 -12.57
N PRO A 47 -10.57 7.10 -11.46
CA PRO A 47 -11.35 8.33 -11.51
C PRO A 47 -10.47 9.60 -11.61
N PHE A 48 -9.14 9.47 -11.56
CA PHE A 48 -8.17 10.57 -11.47
C PHE A 48 -7.32 10.73 -12.75
N HIS A 49 -7.85 10.33 -13.91
CA HIS A 49 -7.17 10.26 -15.21
C HIS A 49 -6.58 11.59 -15.76
N ARG A 50 -6.63 12.69 -15.00
CA ARG A 50 -6.07 14.01 -15.35
C ARG A 50 -5.27 14.65 -14.21
N SER A 51 -5.01 13.91 -13.15
CA SER A 51 -4.31 14.40 -11.97
C SER A 51 -2.85 13.95 -11.99
N THR A 52 -1.94 14.83 -11.59
CA THR A 52 -0.58 14.44 -11.25
C THR A 52 -0.58 13.68 -9.94
N TRP A 53 0.12 12.56 -9.91
CA TRP A 53 0.29 11.73 -8.70
C TRP A 53 1.64 12.00 -8.06
N TYR A 54 1.63 12.21 -6.76
CA TYR A 54 2.85 12.39 -5.96
C TYR A 54 2.98 11.21 -5.01
N PRO A 55 4.06 10.40 -5.10
CA PRO A 55 4.26 9.31 -4.16
C PRO A 55 4.53 9.87 -2.77
N ILE A 56 3.79 9.37 -1.78
CA ILE A 56 3.97 9.72 -0.37
C ILE A 56 4.22 8.43 0.40
N MET A 57 5.28 8.40 1.20
CA MET A 57 5.56 7.33 2.14
C MET A 57 5.54 7.94 3.55
N ASN A 58 4.69 7.43 4.42
CA ASN A 58 4.62 7.86 5.82
C ASN A 58 4.44 6.67 6.76
N VAL A 59 4.76 6.90 8.03
CA VAL A 59 4.31 6.07 9.13
C VAL A 59 3.58 6.99 10.08
N ALA A 60 2.34 6.63 10.43
CA ALA A 60 1.52 7.41 11.35
C ALA A 60 1.04 6.48 12.46
N VAL A 61 1.32 6.85 13.69
CA VAL A 61 0.80 6.16 14.88
C VAL A 61 -0.42 6.94 15.37
N LYS A 62 -1.56 6.26 15.45
CA LYS A 62 -2.77 6.85 16.05
C LYS A 62 -2.81 6.47 17.52
N THR A 63 -2.83 7.47 18.40
CA THR A 63 -3.21 7.24 19.80
C THR A 63 -4.75 7.24 19.89
N PRO A 64 -5.38 6.24 20.54
CA PRO A 64 -6.84 6.15 20.63
C PRO A 64 -7.47 7.18 21.58
N ASP A 65 -6.66 7.93 22.32
CA ASP A 65 -7.08 8.86 23.37
C ASP A 65 -6.33 10.18 23.21
N THR A 66 -7.06 11.30 23.21
CA THR A 66 -6.48 12.66 23.16
C THR A 66 -5.65 13.01 24.40
N LEU A 67 -5.75 12.20 25.46
CA LEU A 67 -4.98 12.35 26.70
C LEU A 67 -3.67 11.54 26.70
N LYS A 68 -3.46 10.66 25.71
CA LYS A 68 -2.22 9.89 25.61
C LYS A 68 -1.10 10.73 24.97
N PRO A 69 0.15 10.60 25.46
CA PRO A 69 1.30 11.26 24.86
C PRO A 69 1.40 10.98 23.35
N TYR A 70 1.85 11.96 22.58
CA TYR A 70 1.96 11.83 21.11
C TYR A 70 2.97 10.72 20.70
N ASP A 71 3.89 10.40 21.59
CA ASP A 71 4.87 9.32 21.48
C ASP A 71 4.41 7.99 22.11
N ASP A 72 3.14 7.88 22.54
CA ASP A 72 2.53 6.66 23.08
C ASP A 72 2.17 5.68 21.95
N GLY A 73 3.22 5.18 21.30
CA GLY A 73 3.21 4.17 20.26
C GLY A 73 4.34 4.42 19.26
N SER A 74 5.03 3.36 18.85
CA SER A 74 6.09 3.42 17.84
C SER A 74 5.70 2.61 16.61
N GLY A 75 5.76 3.21 15.43
CA GLY A 75 5.68 2.52 14.16
C GLY A 75 7.01 2.67 13.43
N GLU A 76 7.59 1.56 12.99
CA GLU A 76 8.77 1.57 12.12
C GLU A 76 8.35 1.12 10.72
N MET A 77 8.70 1.90 9.71
CA MET A 77 8.59 1.49 8.31
C MET A 77 9.99 1.47 7.69
N ARG A 78 10.39 0.30 7.18
CA ARG A 78 11.67 0.12 6.48
C ARG A 78 11.45 0.03 4.98
N VAL A 79 12.04 0.95 4.23
CA VAL A 79 11.98 0.98 2.76
C VAL A 79 13.38 0.78 2.19
N ARG A 80 13.57 -0.28 1.38
CA ARG A 80 14.86 -0.53 0.72
C ARG A 80 15.10 0.39 -0.48
N SER A 81 14.06 0.62 -1.28
CA SER A 81 14.13 1.46 -2.47
C SER A 81 12.73 1.86 -2.91
N LEU A 82 12.60 3.07 -3.45
CA LEU A 82 11.45 3.52 -4.22
C LEU A 82 11.93 3.80 -5.66
N LYS A 83 11.14 3.36 -6.64
CA LYS A 83 11.33 3.68 -8.05
C LYS A 83 10.01 4.15 -8.62
N VAL A 84 10.07 5.20 -9.42
CA VAL A 84 8.93 5.78 -10.13
C VAL A 84 9.33 5.86 -11.59
N TRP A 85 8.41 5.43 -12.45
CA TRP A 85 8.57 5.48 -13.89
C TRP A 85 7.44 6.31 -14.47
N GLU A 86 7.77 7.06 -15.51
CA GLU A 86 6.81 7.77 -16.36
C GLU A 86 6.88 7.14 -17.75
N ASN A 87 5.74 7.08 -18.43
CA ASN A 87 5.63 6.54 -19.79
C ASN A 87 5.97 7.61 -20.84
#